data_AF-A0A2G9FW05-F1
#
_entry.id   AF-A0A2G9FW05-F1
#
_cell.length_a   1.000
_cell.length_b   1.000
_cell.length_c   1.000
_cell.angle_alpha   90.00
_cell.angle_beta   90.00
_cell.angle_gamma   90.00
#
_symmetry.space_group_name_H-M   'P 1'
#
loop_
_entity.id
_entity.type
_entity.pdbx_description
1 polymer ?
#
loop_
_entity_poly.entity_id
_entity_poly.type
_entity_poly.pdbx_seq_one_letter_code
_entity_poly.pdbx_strand_id
1 'polypeptide(L)'
;MEVGTAKPDEQGITATEVWRNEIEDLRRTVEALEAREKHFAGENLSGLGMKELKQLERQLRVGVDRIRSKKRRIIMEQIGYLKKKHKDLQEENNNLQKKLNELQEASTSSMILESDATRLFQRS
;
A
#
# COMPACT_ATOMS: atom_id res chain seq x y z
N MET A 1 -36.75 34.41 58.90
CA MET A 1 -36.45 34.61 57.47
C MET A 1 -35.28 33.73 57.14
N GLU A 2 -35.54 32.54 56.60
CA GLU A 2 -34.49 31.65 56.09
C GLU A 2 -34.17 32.06 54.66
N VAL A 3 -32.96 32.56 54.43
CA VAL A 3 -32.43 32.75 53.08
C VAL A 3 -32.00 31.37 52.60
N GLY A 4 -32.86 30.74 51.80
CA GLY A 4 -32.54 29.49 51.12
C GLY A 4 -31.39 29.71 50.14
N THR A 5 -30.19 29.30 50.52
CA THR A 5 -29.10 29.12 49.57
C THR A 5 -29.42 27.88 48.74
N ALA A 6 -29.87 28.10 47.50
CA ALA A 6 -30.04 27.04 46.51
C ALA A 6 -28.70 26.31 46.35
N LYS A 7 -28.65 25.05 46.79
CA LYS A 7 -27.52 24.17 46.55
C LYS A 7 -27.39 23.97 45.03
N PRO A 8 -26.20 24.11 44.44
CA PRO A 8 -26.01 23.74 43.04
C PRO A 8 -26.23 22.24 42.88
N ASP A 9 -26.97 21.86 41.84
CA ASP A 9 -27.34 20.46 41.53
C ASP A 9 -26.11 19.54 41.61
N GLU A 10 -26.07 18.67 42.63
CA GLU A 10 -24.98 17.73 42.92
C GLU A 10 -24.68 16.81 41.71
N GLN A 11 -25.68 16.55 40.87
CA GLN A 11 -25.56 15.76 39.64
C GLN A 11 -24.74 16.46 38.54
N GLY A 12 -24.88 17.79 38.41
CA GLY A 12 -24.10 18.60 37.45
C GLY A 12 -22.64 18.77 37.90
N ILE A 13 -22.40 18.89 39.21
CA ILE A 13 -21.05 18.93 39.79
C ILE A 13 -20.35 17.59 39.56
N THR A 14 -21.03 16.48 39.83
CA THR A 14 -20.48 15.13 39.60
C THR A 14 -20.17 14.88 38.12
N ALA A 15 -21.05 15.27 37.20
CA ALA A 15 -20.80 15.12 35.77
C ALA A 15 -19.61 15.96 35.29
N THR A 16 -19.50 17.21 35.75
CA THR A 16 -18.36 18.08 35.39
C THR A 16 -17.03 17.59 35.96
N GLU A 17 -17.03 16.96 37.14
CA GLU A 17 -15.84 16.32 37.71
C GLU A 17 -15.42 15.06 36.93
N VAL A 18 -16.38 14.23 36.52
CA VAL A 18 -16.10 13.06 35.68
C VAL A 18 -15.47 13.47 34.35
N TRP A 19 -16.04 14.46 33.66
CA TRP A 19 -15.47 14.96 32.40
C TRP A 19 -14.08 15.59 32.60
N ARG A 20 -13.85 16.28 33.72
CA ARG A 20 -12.54 16.84 34.05
C ARG A 20 -11.49 15.74 34.23
N ASN A 21 -11.83 14.67 34.94
CA ASN A 21 -10.93 13.53 35.14
C ASN A 21 -10.64 12.82 33.82
N GLU A 22 -11.66 12.61 32.99
CA GLU A 22 -11.50 11.99 31.66
C GLU A 22 -10.55 12.81 30.77
N ILE A 23 -10.69 14.14 30.76
CA ILE A 23 -9.80 15.05 30.01
C ILE A 23 -8.36 14.91 30.51
N GLU A 24 -8.15 14.84 31.82
CA GLU A 24 -6.82 14.71 32.41
C GLU A 24 -6.19 13.35 32.09
N ASP A 25 -6.96 12.27 32.11
CA ASP A 25 -6.48 10.93 31.75
C ASP A 25 -6.14 10.81 30.26
N LEU A 26 -6.96 11.42 29.38
CA LEU A 26 -6.65 11.53 27.96
C LEU A 26 -5.37 12.34 27.74
N ARG A 27 -5.21 13.46 28.44
CA ARG A 27 -4.00 14.30 28.36
C ARG A 27 -2.75 13.53 28.76
N ARG A 28 -2.78 12.81 29.89
CA ARG A 28 -1.66 11.95 30.32
C ARG A 28 -1.35 10.86 29.31
N THR A 29 -2.37 10.28 28.70
CA THR A 29 -2.20 9.27 27.65
C THR A 29 -1.50 9.85 26.43
N VAL A 30 -1.88 11.05 25.99
CA VAL A 30 -1.21 11.75 24.88
C VAL A 30 0.25 12.03 25.22
N GLU A 31 0.53 12.61 26.38
CA GLU A 31 1.89 12.93 26.81
C GLU A 31 2.78 11.68 26.87
N ALA A 32 2.24 10.56 27.37
CA ALA A 32 2.94 9.28 27.41
C ALA A 32 3.21 8.71 26.00
N LEU A 33 2.26 8.85 25.07
CA LEU A 33 2.42 8.42 23.69
C LEU A 33 3.47 9.24 22.95
N GLU A 34 3.46 10.56 23.11
CA GLU A 34 4.46 11.47 22.51
C GLU A 34 5.86 11.21 23.05
N ALA A 35 6.01 10.99 24.36
CA ALA A 35 7.29 10.60 24.96
C ALA A 35 7.80 9.28 24.36
N ARG A 36 6.90 8.30 24.21
CA ARG A 36 7.23 7.00 23.62
C ARG A 36 7.59 7.12 22.14
N GLU A 37 6.95 8.00 21.37
CA GLU A 37 7.31 8.28 19.98
C GLU A 37 8.73 8.81 19.89
N LYS A 38 9.09 9.80 20.71
CA LYS A 38 10.46 10.33 20.81
C LYS A 38 11.47 9.23 21.14
N HIS A 39 11.15 8.35 22.09
CA HIS A 39 12.01 7.20 22.38
C HIS A 39 12.19 6.28 21.16
N PHE A 40 11.13 5.98 20.42
CA PHE A 40 11.24 5.19 19.18
C PHE A 40 12.05 5.90 18.08
N ALA A 41 12.05 7.24 18.06
CA ALA A 41 12.90 8.05 17.20
C ALA A 41 14.37 8.11 17.68
N GLY A 42 14.69 7.55 18.85
CA GLY A 42 16.03 7.57 19.43
C GLY A 42 16.33 8.83 20.25
N GLU A 43 15.32 9.61 20.59
CA GLU A 43 15.40 10.84 21.37
C GLU A 43 15.08 10.60 22.85
N ASN A 44 15.51 11.49 23.74
CA ASN A 44 15.21 11.48 25.19
C ASN A 44 15.47 10.14 25.91
N LEU A 45 16.48 9.39 25.50
CA LEU A 45 16.77 8.06 26.03
C LEU A 45 17.46 8.06 27.40
N SER A 46 17.98 9.20 27.86
CA SER A 46 18.73 9.31 29.12
C SER A 46 17.91 8.95 30.36
N GLY A 47 16.58 9.07 30.29
CA GLY A 47 15.66 8.69 31.37
C GLY A 47 15.33 7.19 31.43
N LEU A 48 15.74 6.40 30.43
CA LEU A 48 15.42 4.98 30.34
C LEU A 48 16.52 4.11 30.99
N GLY A 49 16.10 3.16 31.81
CA GLY A 49 16.98 2.14 32.35
C GLY A 49 17.37 1.08 31.30
N MET A 50 18.40 0.29 31.60
CA MET A 50 18.91 -0.77 30.72
C MET A 50 17.81 -1.77 30.27
N LYS A 51 16.88 -2.13 31.16
CA LYS A 51 15.78 -3.04 30.84
C LYS A 51 14.81 -2.42 29.81
N GLU A 52 14.51 -1.13 29.97
CA GLU A 52 13.59 -0.40 29.11
C GLU A 52 14.23 -0.16 27.73
N LEU A 53 15.52 0.18 27.69
CA LEU A 53 16.28 0.29 26.44
C LEU A 53 16.32 -1.02 25.66
N LYS A 54 16.58 -2.15 26.32
CA LYS A 54 16.53 -3.48 25.66
C LYS A 54 15.13 -3.81 25.12
N GLN A 55 14.09 -3.44 25.86
CA GLN A 55 12.71 -3.64 25.40
C GLN A 55 12.38 -2.76 24.19
N LEU A 56 12.79 -1.49 24.22
CA LEU A 56 12.64 -0.54 23.11
C LEU A 56 13.35 -1.05 21.84
N GLU A 57 14.60 -1.48 21.97
CA GLU A 57 15.39 -2.05 20.88
C GLU A 57 14.70 -3.29 20.27
N ARG A 58 14.20 -4.20 21.12
CA ARG A 58 13.46 -5.38 20.68
C ARG A 58 12.20 -4.99 19.90
N GLN A 59 11.44 -4.01 20.39
CA GLN A 59 10.23 -3.54 19.72
C GLN A 59 10.55 -2.92 18.35
N LEU A 60 11.58 -2.08 18.27
CA LEU A 60 12.05 -1.50 17.01
C LEU A 60 12.48 -2.57 16.02
N ARG A 61 13.30 -3.53 16.47
CA ARG A 61 13.78 -4.64 15.64
C ARG A 61 12.63 -5.45 15.03
N VAL A 62 11.67 -5.87 15.86
CA VAL A 62 10.48 -6.60 15.41
C VAL A 62 9.63 -5.76 14.44
N GLY A 63 9.43 -4.47 14.74
CA GLY A 63 8.68 -3.55 13.89
C GLY A 63 9.32 -3.40 12.50
N VAL A 64 10.63 -3.16 12.46
CA VAL A 64 11.41 -3.04 11.22
C VAL A 64 11.34 -4.34 10.40
N ASP A 65 11.49 -5.49 11.04
CA ASP A 65 11.43 -6.79 10.35
C ASP A 65 10.04 -7.06 9.78
N ARG A 66 8.97 -6.67 10.49
CA ARG A 66 7.59 -6.73 10.00
C ARG A 66 7.39 -5.85 8.76
N ILE A 67 7.89 -4.61 8.79
CA ILE A 67 7.81 -3.67 7.66
C ILE A 67 8.57 -4.25 6.45
N ARG A 68 9.80 -4.71 6.64
CA ARG A 68 10.61 -5.33 5.58
C ARG A 68 9.93 -6.55 4.98
N SER A 69 9.37 -7.42 5.83
CA SER A 69 8.64 -8.61 5.39
C SER A 69 7.43 -8.23 4.53
N LYS A 70 6.62 -7.26 4.99
CA LYS A 70 5.47 -6.75 4.22
C LYS A 70 5.90 -6.15 2.89
N LYS A 71 6.96 -5.34 2.87
CA LYS A 71 7.52 -4.74 1.64
C LYS A 71 7.98 -5.81 0.66
N ARG A 72 8.72 -6.82 1.13
CA ARG A 72 9.16 -7.95 0.29
C ARG A 72 7.97 -8.68 -0.33
N ARG A 73 6.95 -9.00 0.47
CA ARG A 73 5.74 -9.68 -0.01
C ARG A 73 5.06 -8.89 -1.15
N ILE A 74 4.79 -7.60 -0.93
CA ILE A 74 4.15 -6.73 -1.93
C ILE A 74 4.98 -6.67 -3.22
N ILE A 75 6.30 -6.50 -3.09
CA ILE A 75 7.20 -6.43 -4.27
C ILE A 75 7.20 -7.76 -5.02
N MET A 76 7.23 -8.90 -4.32
CA MET A 76 7.18 -10.22 -4.95
C MET A 76 5.86 -10.46 -5.67
N GLU A 77 4.74 -10.08 -5.07
CA GLU A 77 3.41 -10.12 -5.69
C GLU A 77 3.40 -9.28 -6.98
N GLN A 78 3.94 -8.05 -6.94
CA GLN A 78 4.01 -7.16 -8.10
C GLN A 78 4.92 -7.69 -9.21
N ILE A 79 6.07 -8.27 -8.86
CA ILE A 79 6.96 -8.91 -9.83
C ILE A 79 6.25 -10.09 -10.50
N GLY A 80 5.52 -10.91 -9.73
CA GLY A 80 4.74 -12.03 -10.26
C GLY A 80 3.68 -11.56 -11.26
N TYR A 81 2.92 -10.53 -10.89
CA TYR A 81 1.93 -9.91 -11.77
C TYR A 81 2.55 -9.40 -13.08
N LEU A 82 3.65 -8.65 -13.00
CA LEU A 82 4.32 -8.09 -14.18
C LEU A 82 4.91 -9.18 -15.08
N LYS A 83 5.50 -10.23 -14.51
CA LYS A 83 6.00 -11.39 -15.29
C LYS A 83 4.89 -12.09 -16.06
N LYS A 84 3.73 -12.31 -15.42
CA LYS A 84 2.57 -12.90 -16.09
C LYS A 84 2.09 -12.00 -17.23
N LYS A 85 1.88 -10.71 -16.95
CA LYS A 85 1.45 -9.73 -17.97
C LYS A 85 2.42 -9.67 -19.16
N HIS A 86 3.73 -9.71 -18.90
CA HIS A 86 4.73 -9.72 -19.95
C HIS A 86 4.61 -10.97 -20.83
N LYS A 87 4.45 -12.14 -20.23
CA LYS A 87 4.26 -13.41 -20.97
C LYS A 87 3.00 -13.36 -21.84
N ASP A 88 1.88 -12.93 -21.26
CA ASP A 88 0.59 -12.85 -21.98
C ASP A 88 0.69 -11.92 -23.20
N LEU A 89 1.31 -10.74 -23.03
CA LEU A 89 1.54 -9.79 -24.12
C LEU A 89 2.52 -10.32 -25.18
N GLN A 90 3.55 -11.06 -24.77
CA GLN A 90 4.51 -11.66 -25.69
C GLN A 90 3.85 -12.73 -26.54
N GLU A 91 2.98 -13.55 -25.95
CA GLU A 91 2.20 -14.56 -26.67
C GLU A 91 1.22 -13.92 -27.67
N GLU A 92 0.52 -12.86 -27.25
CA GLU A 92 -0.37 -12.10 -28.14
C GLU A 92 0.41 -11.48 -29.31
N ASN A 93 1.56 -10.84 -29.05
CA ASN A 93 2.38 -10.25 -30.09
C ASN A 93 2.89 -11.31 -31.08
N ASN A 94 3.37 -12.46 -30.60
CA ASN A 94 3.79 -13.57 -31.46
C ASN A 94 2.64 -14.07 -32.35
N ASN A 95 1.42 -14.16 -31.80
CA ASN A 95 0.24 -14.56 -32.57
C ASN A 95 -0.13 -13.53 -33.64
N LEU A 96 -0.03 -12.24 -33.32
CA LEU A 96 -0.27 -11.16 -34.29
C LEU A 96 0.79 -11.15 -35.40
N GLN A 97 2.07 -11.35 -35.07
CA GLN A 97 3.14 -11.45 -36.07
C GLN A 97 2.93 -12.62 -37.03
N LYS A 98 2.52 -13.79 -36.52
CA LYS A 98 2.18 -14.94 -37.38
C LYS A 98 1.05 -14.61 -38.36
N LYS A 99 -0.05 -14.04 -37.84
CA LYS A 99 -1.18 -13.62 -38.69
C LYS A 99 -0.78 -12.58 -39.74
N LEU A 100 0.10 -11.64 -39.39
CA LEU A 100 0.60 -10.64 -40.32
C LEU A 100 1.40 -11.29 -41.46
N ASN A 101 2.28 -12.23 -41.13
CA ASN A 101 3.07 -12.96 -42.12
C ASN A 101 2.16 -13.78 -43.05
N GLU A 102 1.19 -14.51 -42.50
CA GLU A 102 0.21 -15.30 -43.28
C GLU A 102 -0.57 -14.41 -44.27
N LEU A 103 -0.99 -13.21 -43.85
CA LEU A 103 -1.67 -12.26 -44.73
C LEU A 103 -0.76 -11.70 -45.84
N GLN A 104 0.52 -11.46 -45.53
CA GLN A 104 1.51 -11.02 -46.51
C GLN A 104 1.80 -12.11 -47.55
N GLU A 105 1.92 -13.37 -47.13
CA GLU A 105 2.10 -14.53 -48.00
C GLU A 105 0.88 -14.77 -48.91
N ALA A 106 -0.33 -14.63 -48.37
CA ALA A 106 -1.57 -14.74 -49.14
C ALA A 106 -1.68 -13.61 -50.19
N SER A 107 -1.36 -12.38 -49.80
CA SER A 107 -1.38 -11.21 -50.70
C SER A 107 -0.36 -11.34 -51.85
N THR A 108 0.86 -11.77 -51.54
CA THR A 108 1.90 -12.01 -52.55
C THR A 108 1.53 -13.16 -53.49
N SER A 109 0.98 -14.26 -52.97
CA SER A 109 0.49 -15.37 -53.82
C SER A 109 -0.63 -14.93 -54.76
N SER A 110 -1.56 -14.09 -54.28
CA SER A 110 -2.64 -13.52 -55.11
C SER A 110 -2.09 -12.64 -56.23
N MET A 111 -1.14 -11.75 -55.93
CA MET A 111 -0.51 -10.89 -56.94
C MET A 111 0.25 -11.69 -58.02
N ILE A 112 0.91 -12.79 -57.64
CA ILE A 112 1.61 -13.67 -58.60
C ILE A 112 0.60 -14.32 -59.55
N LEU A 113 -0.48 -14.90 -59.02
CA LEU A 113 -1.56 -15.51 -59.82
C LEU A 113 -2.20 -14.51 -60.80
N GLU A 114 -2.43 -13.27 -60.36
CA GLU A 114 -3.00 -12.21 -61.21
C GLU A 114 -2.03 -11.78 -62.33
N SER A 115 -0.73 -11.69 -62.02
CA SER A 115 0.31 -11.39 -63.01
C SER A 115 0.42 -12.48 -64.08
N ASP A 116 0.39 -13.74 -63.67
CA ASP A 116 0.46 -14.88 -64.59
C ASP A 116 -0.79 -14.98 -65.47
N ALA A 117 -1.99 -14.76 -64.91
CA ALA A 117 -3.23 -14.70 -65.68
C ALA A 117 -3.17 -13.60 -66.76
N THR A 118 -2.67 -12.41 -66.39
CA THR A 118 -2.53 -11.27 -67.32
C THR A 118 -1.54 -11.60 -68.45
N ARG A 119 -0.44 -12.27 -68.15
CA ARG A 119 0.56 -12.69 -69.14
C ARG A 119 0.04 -13.75 -70.11
N LEU A 120 -0.80 -14.68 -69.65
CA LEU A 120 -1.41 -15.68 -70.50
C LEU A 120 -2.39 -15.06 -71.51
N PHE A 121 -3.18 -14.07 -71.09
CA PHE A 121 -4.09 -13.34 -71.96
C PHE A 121 -3.38 -12.53 -73.06
N GLN A 122 -2.20 -11.98 -72.79
CA GLN A 122 -1.44 -11.23 -73.79
C GLN A 122 -0.76 -12.10 -74.87
N ARG A 123 -0.75 -13.43 -74.68
CA ARG A 123 -0.02 -14.39 -75.52
C ARG A 123 -0.93 -15.21 -76.45
N SER A 124 -2.25 -15.04 -76.35
CA SER A 124 -3.27 -15.59 -77.29
C SER A 124 -3.67 -14.55 -78.32
#